data_AF-A0A932THR9-F1
#
_entry.id   AF-A0A932THR9-F1
#
_cell.length_a   1.000
_cell.length_b   1.000
_cell.length_c   1.000
_cell.angle_alpha   90.00
_cell.angle_beta   90.00
_cell.angle_gamma   90.00
#
_symmetry.space_group_name_H-M   'P 1'
#
loop_
_entity.id
_entity.type
_entity.pdbx_description
1 polymer ?
#
loop_
_entity_poly.entity_id
_entity_poly.type
_entity_poly.pdbx_seq_one_letter_code
_entity_poly.pdbx_strand_id
1 'polypeptide(L)'
;MRSAKHGAPLAEGGTESGGYQARVKRQVTPRLALLASGLVLLVVGLAALPSALPANLAPFDPREGTAIILVQDSLRRERGTAFAIADGTWLVTAFHVVGAALGKGRGTAAAAVHVLSPWTGALHEASLRATDPDADLALLRLENGRLAPLPIGELPVERPGALQAALEGVRLRLLGYPHGLDADTGPEEAVPDAGEGQLVEVARQRGHVVLLVDGAAGVQPGWSGGPVLRADTGMVVAVLSATYQPVGEPQVAQVAAVPVAALKPLLARAGCQLADSPRVAPPRPVDARQRFARRIRASALEAAGNWQALAALAREVAAEGSLAEAAYYRGLAAAGEQRWDEAVAALRESQSDRDGHGYLTERALAAALLRQGNAEAAVALAQGLEQRLPADAEARLLHARALLALNRLAEAEAVLCQARDAAPDHPWIRFELAELQQRQGRAGEARREYEAAASLVPGRPAFAPIRLAHARALDAAARYPAAEQEYRIYLRFRPEDARAHFHLANVLYKRGRKKEALTEVDAVLAREALPGDVRAAAEELRRKLNAR
;
A
#
# COMPACT_ATOMS: atom_id res chain seq x y z
N MET A 1 -55.73 19.38 2.45
CA MET A 1 -56.92 18.88 3.19
C MET A 1 -57.95 18.37 2.19
N ARG A 2 -58.41 17.12 2.40
CA ARG A 2 -59.75 16.55 2.13
C ARG A 2 -60.51 16.87 0.82
N SER A 3 -60.64 15.80 0.01
CA SER A 3 -61.89 15.11 -0.39
C SER A 3 -63.06 15.88 -1.02
N ALA A 4 -63.29 15.54 -2.30
CA ALA A 4 -64.54 15.24 -3.01
C ALA A 4 -65.84 16.04 -2.71
N LYS A 5 -66.47 16.55 -3.78
CA LYS A 5 -67.78 16.07 -4.31
C LYS A 5 -68.35 16.96 -5.44
N HIS A 6 -68.86 16.28 -6.47
CA HIS A 6 -70.12 16.54 -7.22
C HIS A 6 -70.21 17.69 -8.25
N GLY A 7 -70.84 17.37 -9.40
CA GLY A 7 -71.67 18.32 -10.15
C GLY A 7 -71.42 18.39 -11.67
N ALA A 8 -72.16 17.58 -12.44
CA ALA A 8 -72.20 17.47 -13.91
C ALA A 8 -73.02 18.63 -14.59
N PRO A 9 -73.56 18.55 -15.83
CA PRO A 9 -73.07 18.10 -17.16
C PRO A 9 -73.46 19.06 -18.34
N LEU A 10 -73.17 18.64 -19.59
CA LEU A 10 -73.99 18.69 -20.84
C LEU A 10 -73.38 19.40 -22.07
N ALA A 11 -73.23 18.65 -23.17
CA ALA A 11 -73.87 18.91 -24.48
C ALA A 11 -73.63 17.68 -25.39
N GLU A 12 -74.68 16.91 -25.71
CA GLU A 12 -75.37 16.86 -27.02
C GLU A 12 -74.68 15.93 -28.05
N GLY A 13 -75.32 14.97 -28.71
CA GLY A 13 -76.72 14.56 -28.77
C GLY A 13 -76.90 13.32 -29.66
N GLY A 14 -78.13 12.76 -29.66
CA GLY A 14 -78.66 11.78 -30.62
C GLY A 14 -78.58 10.30 -30.18
N THR A 15 -79.51 9.73 -29.39
CA THR A 15 -80.79 9.08 -29.77
C THR A 15 -80.63 7.98 -30.85
N GLU A 16 -81.13 6.74 -30.74
CA GLU A 16 -82.15 6.15 -29.86
C GLU A 16 -82.21 4.62 -30.07
N SER A 17 -82.57 3.88 -29.01
CA SER A 17 -83.39 2.63 -28.89
C SER A 17 -83.33 1.52 -29.96
N GLY A 18 -83.35 0.22 -29.65
CA GLY A 18 -83.83 -0.51 -28.47
C GLY A 18 -84.82 -1.62 -28.88
N GLY A 19 -84.54 -2.89 -28.51
CA GLY A 19 -85.53 -3.86 -28.03
C GLY A 19 -86.27 -4.83 -29.00
N TYR A 20 -85.86 -6.11 -28.96
CA TYR A 20 -86.66 -7.33 -28.65
C TYR A 20 -87.87 -7.80 -29.51
N GLN A 21 -87.80 -9.02 -30.09
CA GLN A 21 -88.62 -10.23 -29.76
C GLN A 21 -88.51 -11.39 -30.80
N ALA A 22 -88.47 -12.62 -30.25
CA ALA A 22 -89.04 -13.91 -30.73
C ALA A 22 -88.41 -14.80 -31.85
N ARG A 23 -87.63 -15.81 -31.41
CA ARG A 23 -87.93 -17.28 -31.36
C ARG A 23 -88.53 -18.00 -32.62
N VAL A 24 -87.90 -19.12 -33.07
CA VAL A 24 -88.40 -20.54 -33.05
C VAL A 24 -87.74 -21.49 -34.11
N LYS A 25 -87.08 -22.56 -33.60
CA LYS A 25 -86.95 -24.01 -34.06
C LYS A 25 -86.35 -24.36 -35.45
N ARG A 26 -85.68 -25.51 -35.71
CA ARG A 26 -85.19 -26.72 -35.00
C ARG A 26 -84.36 -27.58 -35.99
N GLN A 27 -83.62 -28.56 -35.42
CA GLN A 27 -83.11 -29.87 -35.95
C GLN A 27 -81.57 -29.95 -36.10
N VAL A 28 -80.78 -30.61 -35.22
CA VAL A 28 -80.67 -32.02 -34.71
C VAL A 28 -79.47 -32.77 -35.36
N THR A 29 -78.28 -32.63 -34.72
CA THR A 29 -77.28 -33.63 -34.20
C THR A 29 -76.82 -34.87 -35.01
N PRO A 30 -75.82 -35.71 -34.56
CA PRO A 30 -74.53 -35.51 -33.82
C PRO A 30 -73.33 -36.39 -34.34
N ARG A 31 -72.15 -36.31 -33.68
CA ARG A 31 -71.24 -37.41 -33.18
C ARG A 31 -69.73 -37.10 -33.34
N LEU A 32 -69.01 -36.87 -32.23
CA LEU A 32 -68.13 -37.79 -31.46
C LEU A 32 -66.66 -37.79 -31.92
N ALA A 33 -65.75 -37.26 -31.09
CA ALA A 33 -64.63 -38.02 -30.52
C ALA A 33 -63.82 -37.15 -29.53
N LEU A 34 -63.28 -37.83 -28.53
CA LEU A 34 -62.69 -37.36 -27.28
C LEU A 34 -61.16 -37.18 -27.37
N LEU A 35 -60.61 -36.52 -26.34
CA LEU A 35 -59.25 -36.64 -25.77
C LEU A 35 -58.10 -35.85 -26.44
N ALA A 36 -57.60 -34.82 -25.76
CA ALA A 36 -56.37 -34.92 -24.95
C ALA A 36 -55.98 -33.56 -24.33
N SER A 37 -56.01 -33.51 -22.99
CA SER A 37 -55.15 -32.78 -22.05
C SER A 37 -54.21 -31.68 -22.58
N GLY A 38 -54.51 -30.42 -22.26
CA GLY A 38 -53.56 -29.30 -22.27
C GLY A 38 -53.47 -28.67 -20.88
N LEU A 39 -52.55 -29.18 -20.04
CA LEU A 39 -52.18 -28.58 -18.77
C LEU A 39 -51.36 -27.31 -19.04
N VAL A 40 -51.84 -26.17 -18.57
CA VAL A 40 -51.13 -24.90 -18.58
C VAL A 40 -49.93 -25.02 -17.61
N LEU A 41 -48.71 -25.01 -18.15
CA LEU A 41 -47.48 -24.93 -17.38
C LEU A 41 -46.91 -23.51 -17.49
N LEU A 42 -47.11 -22.75 -16.42
CA LEU A 42 -46.52 -21.45 -16.16
C LEU A 42 -45.01 -21.64 -15.97
N VAL A 43 -44.22 -21.55 -17.04
CA VAL A 43 -42.75 -21.45 -16.93
C VAL A 43 -42.41 -20.01 -16.60
N VAL A 44 -42.25 -19.74 -15.31
CA VAL A 44 -41.49 -18.57 -14.83
C VAL A 44 -40.10 -18.68 -15.43
N GLY A 45 -39.73 -17.71 -16.27
CA GLY A 45 -38.37 -17.58 -16.78
C GLY A 45 -37.40 -17.38 -15.62
N LEU A 46 -36.76 -18.46 -15.17
CA LEU A 46 -35.46 -18.35 -14.53
C LEU A 46 -34.53 -17.75 -15.58
N ALA A 47 -34.19 -16.47 -15.38
CA ALA A 47 -32.98 -15.93 -15.98
C ALA A 47 -31.84 -16.88 -15.60
N ALA A 48 -31.24 -17.51 -16.61
CA ALA A 48 -30.07 -18.34 -16.43
C ALA A 48 -28.97 -17.49 -15.76
N LEU A 49 -28.58 -17.87 -14.55
CA LEU A 49 -27.34 -17.40 -13.93
C LEU A 49 -26.18 -17.81 -14.86
N PRO A 50 -25.34 -16.88 -15.35
CA PRO A 50 -24.09 -17.29 -15.98
C PRO A 50 -23.13 -17.64 -14.84
N SER A 51 -23.13 -18.90 -14.41
CA SER A 51 -22.10 -19.40 -13.52
C SER A 51 -21.89 -20.90 -13.73
N ALA A 52 -21.63 -21.29 -14.98
CA ALA A 52 -20.91 -22.53 -15.23
C ALA A 52 -19.43 -22.15 -15.37
N LEU A 53 -18.71 -22.26 -14.25
CA LEU A 53 -17.25 -22.20 -14.21
C LEU A 53 -16.72 -23.26 -15.20
N PRO A 54 -15.77 -22.94 -16.09
CA PRO A 54 -15.31 -23.89 -17.08
C PRO A 54 -14.79 -25.16 -16.40
N ALA A 55 -15.45 -26.29 -16.65
CA ALA A 55 -15.30 -27.56 -15.93
C ALA A 55 -13.94 -28.26 -16.12
N ASN A 56 -13.00 -27.66 -16.86
CA ASN A 56 -11.68 -28.22 -17.15
C ASN A 56 -10.62 -27.12 -17.15
N LEU A 57 -10.36 -26.54 -15.99
CA LEU A 57 -9.16 -25.73 -15.81
C LEU A 57 -8.00 -26.68 -15.57
N ALA A 58 -6.97 -26.59 -16.43
CA ALA A 58 -5.73 -27.35 -16.24
C ALA A 58 -5.19 -27.12 -14.81
N PRO A 59 -4.56 -28.13 -14.18
CA PRO A 59 -3.93 -27.96 -12.87
C PRO A 59 -2.99 -26.76 -12.92
N PHE A 60 -3.25 -25.78 -12.07
CA PHE A 60 -2.51 -24.54 -12.02
C PHE A 60 -1.95 -24.40 -10.62
N ASP A 61 -0.64 -24.16 -10.49
CA ASP A 61 -0.05 -23.88 -9.19
C ASP A 61 -0.27 -22.39 -8.87
N PRO A 62 -1.15 -22.03 -7.91
CA PRO A 62 -1.43 -20.63 -7.57
C PRO A 62 -0.18 -19.84 -7.15
N ARG A 63 0.91 -20.53 -6.81
CA ARG A 63 2.23 -19.94 -6.54
C ARG A 63 2.89 -19.30 -7.77
N GLU A 64 2.49 -19.67 -8.98
CA GLU A 64 2.98 -19.09 -10.24
C GLU A 64 2.49 -17.65 -10.46
N GLY A 65 1.29 -17.36 -9.96
CA GLY A 65 0.63 -16.06 -10.09
C GLY A 65 0.68 -15.20 -8.83
N THR A 66 1.24 -15.71 -7.73
CA THR A 66 1.37 -14.98 -6.47
C THR A 66 2.77 -14.39 -6.34
N ALA A 67 2.88 -13.17 -5.84
CA ALA A 67 4.13 -12.44 -5.73
C ALA A 67 4.25 -11.65 -4.43
N ILE A 68 5.47 -11.24 -4.12
CA ILE A 68 5.75 -10.35 -2.99
C ILE A 68 5.76 -8.91 -3.49
N ILE A 69 4.95 -8.08 -2.87
CA ILE A 69 5.02 -6.63 -2.99
C ILE A 69 6.11 -6.13 -2.05
N LEU A 70 7.06 -5.38 -2.61
CA LEU A 70 8.10 -4.68 -1.89
C LEU A 70 7.90 -3.18 -2.11
N VAL A 71 7.51 -2.47 -1.04
CA VAL A 71 7.47 -1.01 -1.04
C VAL A 71 8.69 -0.53 -0.27
N GLN A 72 9.67 -0.01 -1.00
CA GLN A 72 10.89 0.59 -0.43
C GLN A 72 10.95 2.06 -0.83
N ASP A 73 10.59 2.96 0.08
CA ASP A 73 10.74 4.40 -0.08
C ASP A 73 11.32 5.05 1.19
N SER A 74 11.52 6.37 1.18
CA SER A 74 12.03 7.09 2.36
C SER A 74 11.04 7.12 3.54
N LEU A 75 9.80 6.68 3.34
CA LEU A 75 8.73 6.69 4.33
C LEU A 75 8.56 5.35 5.04
N ARG A 76 8.77 4.24 4.32
CA ARG A 76 8.49 2.89 4.81
C ARG A 76 9.25 1.81 4.04
N ARG A 77 9.36 0.68 4.72
CA ARG A 77 9.74 -0.62 4.16
C ARG A 77 8.60 -1.57 4.46
N GLU A 78 7.61 -1.60 3.59
CA GLU A 78 6.47 -2.52 3.72
C GLU A 78 6.65 -3.70 2.77
N ARG A 79 6.14 -4.85 3.20
CA ARG A 79 6.00 -6.02 2.34
C ARG A 79 4.55 -6.46 2.34
N GLY A 80 4.12 -7.12 1.28
CA GLY A 80 2.81 -7.74 1.24
C GLY A 80 2.75 -8.80 0.16
N THR A 81 1.58 -9.37 -0.01
CA THR A 81 1.33 -10.36 -1.07
C THR A 81 0.46 -9.72 -2.14
N ALA A 82 0.72 -10.05 -3.39
CA ALA A 82 -0.17 -9.75 -4.50
C ALA A 82 -0.37 -10.97 -5.38
N PHE A 83 -1.37 -10.93 -6.24
CA PHE A 83 -1.52 -11.93 -7.28
C PHE A 83 -1.94 -11.32 -8.61
N ALA A 84 -1.55 -11.97 -9.70
CA ALA A 84 -1.79 -11.50 -11.04
C ALA A 84 -3.18 -11.88 -11.56
N ILE A 85 -3.74 -11.04 -12.41
CA ILE A 85 -5.05 -11.20 -13.04
C ILE A 85 -4.98 -10.80 -14.52
N ALA A 86 -6.08 -11.00 -15.26
CA ALA A 86 -6.21 -10.62 -16.66
C ALA A 86 -5.08 -11.20 -17.54
N ASP A 87 -4.29 -10.36 -18.20
CA ASP A 87 -3.18 -10.74 -19.08
C ASP A 87 -1.86 -11.04 -18.34
N GLY A 88 -1.90 -11.05 -17.00
CA GLY A 88 -0.72 -11.27 -16.16
C GLY A 88 0.11 -10.01 -15.91
N THR A 89 -0.26 -8.86 -16.50
CA THR A 89 0.38 -7.57 -16.21
C THR A 89 -0.33 -6.80 -15.09
N TRP A 90 -1.55 -7.19 -14.75
CA TRP A 90 -2.34 -6.59 -13.68
C TRP A 90 -2.19 -7.38 -12.38
N LEU A 91 -2.04 -6.69 -11.26
CA LEU A 91 -1.92 -7.30 -9.94
C LEU A 91 -2.93 -6.71 -8.96
N VAL A 92 -3.47 -7.57 -8.10
CA VAL A 92 -4.34 -7.18 -7.00
C VAL A 92 -3.58 -7.36 -5.68
N THR A 93 -3.72 -6.38 -4.78
CA THR A 93 -3.17 -6.41 -3.41
C THR A 93 -4.09 -5.63 -2.47
N ALA A 94 -3.84 -5.73 -1.16
CA ALA A 94 -4.50 -4.90 -0.16
C ALA A 94 -4.03 -3.45 -0.28
N PHE A 95 -4.94 -2.48 -0.07
CA PHE A 95 -4.63 -1.07 -0.15
C PHE A 95 -3.58 -0.69 0.87
N HIS A 96 -3.69 -1.04 2.16
CA HIS A 96 -2.71 -0.62 3.17
C HIS A 96 -1.25 -1.03 2.86
N VAL A 97 -1.04 -2.13 2.14
CA VAL A 97 0.29 -2.56 1.66
C VAL A 97 0.91 -1.47 0.77
N VAL A 98 0.13 -0.88 -0.15
CA VAL A 98 0.59 0.11 -1.13
C VAL A 98 0.09 1.54 -0.88
N GLY A 99 -0.80 1.73 0.08
CA GLY A 99 -1.70 2.87 0.20
C GLY A 99 -1.22 3.98 1.13
N ALA A 100 -0.23 3.71 2.00
CA ALA A 100 0.42 4.78 2.76
C ALA A 100 1.32 5.68 1.87
N ALA A 101 1.45 5.37 0.58
CA ALA A 101 2.04 6.25 -0.42
C ALA A 101 1.07 7.35 -0.91
N LEU A 102 -0.23 7.28 -0.55
CA LEU A 102 -1.30 8.08 -1.18
C LEU A 102 -1.99 9.11 -0.28
N GLY A 103 -1.64 9.18 1.00
CA GLY A 103 -2.26 10.13 1.89
C GLY A 103 -3.76 9.94 2.02
N LYS A 104 -4.40 10.83 2.80
CA LYS A 104 -5.85 10.87 2.82
C LYS A 104 -6.35 11.55 1.54
N GLY A 105 -6.58 10.74 0.52
CA GLY A 105 -7.40 11.08 -0.64
C GLY A 105 -6.74 12.03 -1.64
N ARG A 106 -5.95 11.47 -2.56
CA ARG A 106 -5.85 11.85 -3.99
C ARG A 106 -4.73 11.04 -4.67
N GLY A 107 -5.00 10.61 -5.90
CA GLY A 107 -3.97 10.48 -6.94
C GLY A 107 -3.03 9.28 -6.83
N THR A 108 -3.48 8.15 -7.34
CA THR A 108 -2.68 7.02 -7.81
C THR A 108 -1.49 7.48 -8.66
N ALA A 109 -0.28 7.46 -8.09
CA ALA A 109 0.93 6.92 -8.72
C ALA A 109 2.20 7.12 -7.83
N ALA A 110 2.06 6.90 -6.53
CA ALA A 110 3.15 7.10 -5.58
C ALA A 110 3.92 5.79 -5.31
N ALA A 111 5.25 5.92 -5.38
CA ALA A 111 6.32 4.93 -5.19
C ALA A 111 6.38 3.82 -6.26
N ALA A 112 7.55 3.60 -6.86
CA ALA A 112 7.80 2.39 -7.65
C ALA A 112 7.62 1.17 -6.75
N VAL A 113 6.47 0.51 -6.89
CA VAL A 113 6.17 -0.72 -6.20
C VAL A 113 6.96 -1.80 -6.92
N HIS A 114 7.76 -2.55 -6.19
CA HIS A 114 8.50 -3.67 -6.78
C HIS A 114 7.76 -4.96 -6.50
N VAL A 115 7.72 -5.83 -7.50
CA VAL A 115 7.01 -7.09 -7.46
C VAL A 115 8.04 -8.19 -7.67
N LEU A 116 8.37 -8.89 -6.59
CA LEU A 116 9.29 -10.02 -6.66
C LEU A 116 8.49 -11.28 -6.95
N SER A 117 8.72 -11.86 -8.12
CA SER A 117 8.15 -13.14 -8.55
C SER A 117 8.93 -14.29 -7.93
N PRO A 118 8.31 -15.11 -7.06
CA PRO A 118 8.99 -16.24 -6.43
C PRO A 118 9.10 -17.42 -7.40
N TRP A 119 8.22 -17.45 -8.41
CA TRP A 119 8.27 -18.40 -9.50
C TRP A 119 9.49 -18.19 -10.40
N THR A 120 9.73 -16.95 -10.84
CA THR A 120 10.82 -16.66 -11.80
C THR A 120 12.10 -16.16 -11.14
N GLY A 121 12.02 -15.70 -9.88
CA GLY A 121 13.07 -14.93 -9.21
C GLY A 121 13.19 -13.49 -9.69
N ALA A 122 12.40 -13.07 -10.69
CA ALA A 122 12.48 -11.74 -11.31
C ALA A 122 11.85 -10.66 -10.43
N LEU A 123 12.40 -9.46 -10.53
CA LEU A 123 11.92 -8.26 -9.85
C LEU A 123 11.33 -7.36 -10.92
N HIS A 124 10.06 -7.03 -10.76
CA HIS A 124 9.33 -6.21 -11.71
C HIS A 124 9.03 -4.86 -11.10
N GLU A 125 9.02 -3.82 -11.93
CA GLU A 125 8.51 -2.51 -11.58
C GLU A 125 6.99 -2.51 -11.80
N ALA A 126 6.25 -1.92 -10.87
CA ALA A 126 4.82 -1.79 -10.95
C ALA A 126 4.36 -0.39 -10.53
N SER A 127 3.33 0.09 -11.20
CA SER A 127 2.67 1.35 -10.88
C SER A 127 1.24 1.11 -10.39
N LEU A 128 0.82 1.96 -9.47
CA LEU A 128 -0.53 1.94 -8.94
C LEU A 128 -1.52 2.59 -9.92
N ARG A 129 -2.56 1.84 -10.33
CA ARG A 129 -3.53 2.27 -11.34
C ARG A 129 -4.89 2.61 -10.78
N ALA A 130 -5.33 1.91 -9.73
CA ALA A 130 -6.57 2.22 -9.03
C ALA A 130 -6.49 1.76 -7.58
N THR A 131 -7.23 2.42 -6.71
CA THR A 131 -7.40 2.04 -5.30
C THR A 131 -8.85 2.15 -4.87
N ASP A 132 -9.14 1.48 -3.77
CA ASP A 132 -10.34 1.62 -2.97
C ASP A 132 -9.94 1.46 -1.49
N PRO A 133 -9.67 2.57 -0.80
CA PRO A 133 -9.27 2.55 0.61
C PRO A 133 -10.35 2.03 1.56
N ASP A 134 -11.63 2.07 1.16
CA ASP A 134 -12.74 1.61 2.00
C ASP A 134 -12.89 0.09 1.92
N ALA A 135 -12.67 -0.48 0.72
CA ALA A 135 -12.57 -1.93 0.53
C ALA A 135 -11.20 -2.50 0.95
N ASP A 136 -10.22 -1.66 1.25
CA ASP A 136 -8.81 -2.02 1.40
C ASP A 136 -8.23 -2.74 0.17
N LEU A 137 -8.54 -2.26 -1.04
CA LEU A 137 -8.08 -2.87 -2.31
C LEU A 137 -7.22 -1.92 -3.14
N ALA A 138 -6.22 -2.49 -3.82
CA ALA A 138 -5.39 -1.78 -4.79
C ALA A 138 -5.11 -2.62 -6.03
N LEU A 139 -5.06 -1.94 -7.17
CA LEU A 139 -4.77 -2.50 -8.48
C LEU A 139 -3.49 -1.88 -9.02
N LEU A 140 -2.49 -2.73 -9.27
CA LEU A 140 -1.20 -2.37 -9.84
C LEU A 140 -1.11 -2.86 -11.28
N ARG A 141 -0.21 -2.25 -12.05
CA ARG A 141 0.20 -2.73 -13.37
C ARG A 141 1.72 -2.85 -13.43
N LEU A 142 2.21 -3.99 -13.89
CA LEU A 142 3.61 -4.22 -14.19
C LEU A 142 4.02 -3.35 -15.38
N GLU A 143 5.13 -2.63 -15.24
CA GLU A 143 5.74 -1.87 -16.33
C GLU A 143 6.62 -2.77 -17.21
N ASN A 144 7.09 -3.89 -16.65
CA ASN A 144 7.89 -4.88 -17.35
C ASN A 144 7.49 -6.32 -16.99
N GLY A 145 7.46 -7.18 -18.00
CA GLY A 145 7.14 -8.60 -17.83
C GLY A 145 5.67 -8.88 -17.50
N ARG A 146 5.39 -10.13 -17.13
CA ARG A 146 4.06 -10.61 -16.72
C ARG A 146 4.22 -11.80 -15.78
N LEU A 147 3.24 -12.01 -14.90
CA LEU A 147 3.09 -13.23 -14.11
C LEU A 147 1.98 -14.10 -14.68
N ALA A 148 1.86 -15.33 -14.16
CA ALA A 148 0.76 -16.19 -14.54
C ALA A 148 -0.56 -15.68 -13.92
N PRO A 149 -1.59 -15.33 -14.71
CA PRO A 149 -2.82 -14.79 -14.15
C PRO A 149 -3.62 -15.85 -13.39
N LEU A 150 -4.07 -15.52 -12.18
CA LEU A 150 -4.97 -16.35 -11.39
C LEU A 150 -6.43 -16.17 -11.88
N PRO A 151 -7.19 -17.26 -11.99
CA PRO A 151 -8.59 -17.16 -12.36
C PRO A 151 -9.43 -16.58 -11.24
N ILE A 152 -10.31 -15.64 -11.59
CA ILE A 152 -11.25 -15.00 -10.67
C ILE A 152 -12.60 -15.71 -10.72
N GLY A 153 -13.14 -16.08 -9.56
CA GLY A 153 -14.47 -16.66 -9.39
C GLY A 153 -15.34 -15.81 -8.46
N GLU A 154 -16.65 -15.75 -8.69
CA GLU A 154 -17.55 -14.95 -7.86
C GLU A 154 -18.19 -15.78 -6.73
N LEU A 155 -18.40 -15.15 -5.58
CA LEU A 155 -19.21 -15.69 -4.47
C LEU A 155 -20.51 -14.89 -4.32
N PRO A 156 -21.65 -15.54 -4.02
CA PRO A 156 -22.94 -14.89 -3.85
C PRO A 156 -23.09 -14.25 -2.45
N VAL A 157 -22.17 -13.35 -2.09
CA VAL A 157 -22.04 -12.78 -0.73
C VAL A 157 -23.22 -11.93 -0.27
N GLU A 158 -24.10 -11.52 -1.17
CA GLU A 158 -25.30 -10.73 -0.85
C GLU A 158 -26.40 -11.56 -0.17
N ARG A 159 -26.33 -12.90 -0.25
CA ARG A 159 -27.34 -13.81 0.30
C ARG A 159 -26.64 -14.82 1.22
N PRO A 160 -26.67 -14.64 2.55
CA PRO A 160 -25.95 -15.51 3.48
C PRO A 160 -26.19 -17.01 3.26
N GLY A 161 -27.44 -17.41 3.03
CA GLY A 161 -27.77 -18.82 2.73
C GLY A 161 -27.21 -19.32 1.39
N ALA A 162 -27.11 -18.46 0.37
CA ALA A 162 -26.48 -18.82 -0.91
C ALA A 162 -24.95 -18.88 -0.80
N LEU A 163 -24.35 -18.01 0.02
CA LEU A 163 -22.93 -18.07 0.33
C LEU A 163 -22.60 -19.35 1.11
N GLN A 164 -23.41 -19.67 2.12
CA GLN A 164 -23.26 -20.90 2.91
C GLN A 164 -23.36 -22.12 2.00
N ALA A 165 -24.38 -22.19 1.14
CA ALA A 165 -24.50 -23.27 0.16
C ALA A 165 -23.32 -23.30 -0.85
N ALA A 166 -22.82 -22.15 -1.28
CA ALA A 166 -21.68 -22.06 -2.20
C ALA A 166 -20.35 -22.49 -1.56
N LEU A 167 -20.25 -22.45 -0.23
CA LEU A 167 -19.07 -22.84 0.55
C LEU A 167 -19.24 -24.20 1.26
N GLU A 168 -20.42 -24.81 1.19
CA GLU A 168 -20.70 -26.10 1.82
C GLU A 168 -19.78 -27.18 1.25
N GLY A 169 -18.98 -27.81 2.12
CA GLY A 169 -17.98 -28.81 1.72
C GLY A 169 -16.78 -28.26 0.92
N VAL A 170 -16.72 -26.95 0.66
CA VAL A 170 -15.64 -26.31 -0.09
C VAL A 170 -14.54 -25.88 0.88
N ARG A 171 -13.32 -26.37 0.68
CA ARG A 171 -12.15 -25.89 1.45
C ARG A 171 -11.60 -24.60 0.82
N LEU A 172 -11.28 -23.63 1.67
CA LEU A 172 -10.57 -22.41 1.25
C LEU A 172 -9.06 -22.59 1.46
N ARG A 173 -8.27 -22.02 0.54
CA ARG A 173 -6.81 -21.97 0.61
C ARG A 173 -6.39 -20.50 0.65
N LEU A 174 -5.70 -20.10 1.71
CA LEU A 174 -5.14 -18.77 1.86
C LEU A 174 -3.66 -18.85 1.51
N LEU A 175 -3.18 -17.94 0.65
CA LEU A 175 -1.77 -17.88 0.28
C LEU A 175 -1.19 -16.52 0.64
N GLY A 176 0.00 -16.53 1.23
CA GLY A 176 0.72 -15.31 1.56
C GLY A 176 2.20 -15.52 1.81
N TYR A 177 2.95 -14.43 1.79
CA TYR A 177 4.37 -14.40 2.10
C TYR A 177 4.61 -13.65 3.41
N PRO A 178 4.96 -14.34 4.52
CA PRO A 178 5.22 -13.66 5.78
C PRO A 178 6.47 -12.77 5.73
N HIS A 179 6.51 -11.71 6.52
CA HIS A 179 7.66 -10.80 6.58
C HIS A 179 8.98 -11.49 6.98
N GLY A 180 8.89 -12.54 7.81
CA GLY A 180 10.01 -13.30 8.36
C GLY A 180 10.38 -14.56 7.57
N LEU A 181 9.97 -14.67 6.31
CA LEU A 181 10.40 -15.76 5.42
C LEU A 181 11.91 -15.91 5.43
N ASP A 182 12.38 -17.12 5.72
CA ASP A 182 13.72 -17.53 5.37
C ASP A 182 13.86 -17.56 3.85
N ALA A 183 15.07 -17.32 3.36
CA ALA A 183 15.35 -17.24 1.93
C ALA A 183 14.95 -18.51 1.14
N ASP A 184 14.76 -19.63 1.84
CA ASP A 184 14.53 -20.96 1.26
C ASP A 184 13.06 -21.41 1.17
N THR A 185 12.11 -20.67 1.76
CA THR A 185 10.69 -21.05 1.82
C THR A 185 9.85 -20.41 0.70
N GLY A 186 8.98 -21.21 0.09
CA GLY A 186 7.94 -20.73 -0.84
C GLY A 186 6.80 -19.99 -0.09
N PRO A 187 5.73 -19.57 -0.78
CA PRO A 187 4.57 -19.00 -0.09
C PRO A 187 4.05 -20.01 0.92
N GLU A 188 3.74 -19.52 2.11
CA GLU A 188 3.06 -20.33 3.10
C GLU A 188 1.59 -20.45 2.70
N GLU A 189 1.03 -21.62 2.97
CA GLU A 189 -0.34 -21.94 2.68
C GLU A 189 -1.05 -22.27 3.98
N ALA A 190 -2.17 -21.60 4.22
CA ALA A 190 -3.06 -21.91 5.33
C ALA A 190 -4.36 -22.46 4.77
N VAL A 191 -4.76 -23.62 5.29
CA VAL A 191 -6.06 -24.24 5.05
C VAL A 191 -6.76 -24.25 6.40
N PRO A 192 -7.58 -23.23 6.73
CA PRO A 192 -8.26 -23.17 8.02
C PRO A 192 -9.09 -24.44 8.24
N ASP A 193 -9.13 -24.93 9.49
CA ASP A 193 -9.75 -26.22 9.83
C ASP A 193 -11.22 -26.26 9.41
N ALA A 194 -11.52 -27.18 8.49
CA ALA A 194 -12.81 -27.33 7.82
C ALA A 194 -13.72 -28.37 8.50
N GLY A 195 -13.87 -28.29 9.83
CA GLY A 195 -14.84 -29.12 10.56
C GLY A 195 -16.25 -28.53 10.49
N GLU A 196 -17.16 -29.22 9.79
CA GLU A 196 -18.62 -29.01 9.72
C GLU A 196 -19.13 -27.56 9.82
N GLY A 197 -19.14 -26.87 8.67
CA GLY A 197 -19.84 -25.59 8.51
C GLY A 197 -18.99 -24.38 8.87
N GLN A 198 -18.23 -23.89 7.90
CA GLN A 198 -17.40 -22.69 8.02
C GLN A 198 -18.17 -21.51 8.63
N LEU A 199 -17.72 -20.99 9.77
CA LEU A 199 -18.06 -19.64 10.21
C LEU A 199 -17.29 -18.65 9.33
N VAL A 200 -17.76 -18.49 8.09
CA VAL A 200 -17.54 -17.27 7.33
C VAL A 200 -18.65 -16.31 7.70
N GLU A 201 -18.38 -15.44 8.67
CA GLU A 201 -19.33 -14.37 8.96
C GLU A 201 -19.24 -13.31 7.85
N VAL A 202 -20.40 -12.93 7.32
CA VAL A 202 -20.50 -11.85 6.35
C VAL A 202 -20.77 -10.56 7.11
N ALA A 203 -19.78 -9.69 7.15
CA ALA A 203 -19.93 -8.36 7.70
C ALA A 203 -19.95 -7.31 6.59
N ARG A 204 -20.56 -6.16 6.88
CA ARG A 204 -20.38 -4.95 6.06
C ARG A 204 -19.47 -3.96 6.77
N GLN A 205 -18.41 -3.54 6.07
CA GLN A 205 -17.45 -2.55 6.55
C GLN A 205 -17.33 -1.44 5.52
N ARG A 206 -17.59 -0.20 5.95
CA ARG A 206 -17.48 1.01 5.10
C ARG A 206 -18.18 0.86 3.73
N GLY A 207 -19.30 0.15 3.70
CA GLY A 207 -20.07 -0.09 2.47
C GLY A 207 -19.71 -1.37 1.70
N HIS A 208 -18.58 -2.01 2.00
CA HIS A 208 -18.12 -3.24 1.36
C HIS A 208 -18.48 -4.47 2.17
N VAL A 209 -18.73 -5.59 1.48
CA VAL A 209 -18.91 -6.89 2.12
C VAL A 209 -17.54 -7.48 2.40
N VAL A 210 -17.34 -8.07 3.58
CA VAL A 210 -16.13 -8.79 3.96
C VAL A 210 -16.49 -10.16 4.53
N LEU A 211 -15.61 -11.13 4.29
CA LEU A 211 -15.69 -12.49 4.83
C LEU A 211 -14.76 -12.57 6.05
N LEU A 212 -15.29 -12.83 7.23
CA LEU A 212 -14.51 -13.07 8.43
C LEU A 212 -14.24 -14.57 8.52
N VAL A 213 -12.98 -14.97 8.45
CA VAL A 213 -12.56 -16.38 8.41
C VAL A 213 -12.13 -16.80 9.82
N ASP A 214 -12.95 -17.60 10.49
CA ASP A 214 -12.60 -18.25 11.75
C ASP A 214 -11.57 -19.39 11.53
N GLY A 215 -10.75 -19.70 12.53
CA GLY A 215 -9.75 -20.76 12.45
C GLY A 215 -8.56 -20.46 11.54
N ALA A 216 -8.39 -19.21 11.06
CA ALA A 216 -7.20 -18.76 10.35
C ALA A 216 -5.99 -18.51 11.28
N ALA A 217 -5.90 -19.26 12.38
CA ALA A 217 -4.77 -19.22 13.29
C ALA A 217 -3.49 -19.57 12.51
N GLY A 218 -2.50 -18.67 12.55
CA GLY A 218 -1.26 -18.83 11.81
C GLY A 218 -1.08 -17.90 10.61
N VAL A 219 -2.11 -17.16 10.17
CA VAL A 219 -1.92 -16.07 9.20
C VAL A 219 -1.01 -15.00 9.81
N GLN A 220 0.11 -14.74 9.16
CA GLN A 220 1.17 -13.86 9.65
C GLN A 220 1.14 -12.48 8.96
N PRO A 221 1.78 -11.45 9.55
CA PRO A 221 2.10 -10.21 8.86
C PRO A 221 2.81 -10.48 7.52
N GLY A 222 2.32 -9.88 6.43
CA GLY A 222 2.80 -10.07 5.05
C GLY A 222 1.84 -10.79 4.11
N TRP A 223 0.84 -11.48 4.66
CA TRP A 223 -0.19 -12.18 3.87
C TRP A 223 -1.25 -11.26 3.26
N SER A 224 -1.34 -10.01 3.74
CA SER A 224 -2.25 -9.00 3.19
C SER A 224 -2.06 -8.83 1.68
N GLY A 225 -3.18 -8.81 0.95
CA GLY A 225 -3.25 -8.77 -0.50
C GLY A 225 -3.14 -10.14 -1.20
N GLY A 226 -2.91 -11.22 -0.44
CA GLY A 226 -2.87 -12.57 -0.96
C GLY A 226 -4.22 -13.10 -1.45
N PRO A 227 -4.24 -14.07 -2.38
CA PRO A 227 -5.48 -14.64 -2.87
C PRO A 227 -6.09 -15.62 -1.87
N VAL A 228 -7.42 -15.60 -1.75
CA VAL A 228 -8.22 -16.66 -1.14
C VAL A 228 -8.82 -17.50 -2.26
N LEU A 229 -8.41 -18.77 -2.34
CA LEU A 229 -8.82 -19.67 -3.40
C LEU A 229 -9.79 -20.73 -2.88
N ARG A 230 -10.72 -21.16 -3.74
CA ARG A 230 -11.41 -22.44 -3.52
C ARG A 230 -10.50 -23.60 -3.88
N ALA A 231 -10.35 -24.57 -2.99
CA ALA A 231 -9.46 -25.72 -3.19
C ALA A 231 -9.89 -26.65 -4.33
N ASP A 232 -11.19 -26.70 -4.64
CA ASP A 232 -11.77 -27.58 -5.66
C ASP A 232 -11.61 -27.06 -7.09
N THR A 233 -11.61 -25.74 -7.27
CA THR A 233 -11.60 -25.08 -8.59
C THR A 233 -10.34 -24.26 -8.85
N GLY A 234 -9.57 -23.94 -7.80
CA GLY A 234 -8.37 -23.10 -7.89
C GLY A 234 -8.66 -21.63 -8.22
N MET A 235 -9.91 -21.19 -8.10
CA MET A 235 -10.29 -19.80 -8.39
C MET A 235 -10.19 -18.92 -7.16
N VAL A 236 -9.72 -17.70 -7.39
CA VAL A 236 -9.68 -16.63 -6.41
C VAL A 236 -11.08 -16.08 -6.22
N VAL A 237 -11.56 -16.12 -4.98
CA VAL A 237 -12.90 -15.68 -4.59
C VAL A 237 -12.88 -14.47 -3.66
N ALA A 238 -11.75 -14.23 -2.99
CA ALA A 238 -11.54 -13.05 -2.17
C ALA A 238 -10.04 -12.66 -2.10
N VAL A 239 -9.77 -11.46 -1.62
CA VAL A 239 -8.44 -10.90 -1.37
C VAL A 239 -8.24 -10.78 0.13
N LEU A 240 -7.13 -11.29 0.67
CA LEU A 240 -6.82 -11.19 2.09
C LEU A 240 -6.58 -9.74 2.50
N SER A 241 -7.20 -9.33 3.60
CA SER A 241 -7.06 -8.03 4.25
C SER A 241 -6.81 -8.31 5.74
N ALA A 242 -5.54 -8.39 6.16
CA ALA A 242 -5.23 -8.85 7.51
C ALA A 242 -5.30 -7.73 8.56
N THR A 243 -5.80 -8.11 9.75
CA THR A 243 -5.95 -7.38 11.03
C THR A 243 -7.19 -6.52 11.20
N TYR A 244 -8.18 -7.07 11.91
CA TYR A 244 -9.20 -6.33 12.64
C TYR A 244 -8.87 -6.36 14.14
N GLN A 245 -8.75 -5.18 14.75
CA GLN A 245 -8.81 -4.99 16.21
C GLN A 245 -9.73 -3.80 16.50
N PRO A 246 -10.88 -4.00 17.17
CA PRO A 246 -11.54 -2.90 17.83
C PRO A 246 -10.70 -2.49 19.04
N VAL A 247 -10.46 -1.19 19.19
CA VAL A 247 -9.68 -0.63 20.31
C VAL A 247 -10.36 -1.00 21.64
N GLY A 248 -9.67 -1.73 22.52
CA GLY A 248 -10.04 -1.83 23.94
C GLY A 248 -10.08 -3.22 24.59
N GLU A 249 -9.98 -4.33 23.86
CA GLU A 249 -10.01 -5.67 24.45
C GLU A 249 -8.84 -6.57 24.02
N PRO A 250 -8.32 -7.44 24.92
CA PRO A 250 -7.35 -8.46 24.55
C PRO A 250 -8.08 -9.77 24.17
N GLN A 251 -8.08 -10.17 22.88
CA GLN A 251 -7.94 -11.56 22.38
C GLN A 251 -8.32 -11.72 20.87
N VAL A 252 -7.52 -12.54 20.17
CA VAL A 252 -7.59 -13.10 18.78
C VAL A 252 -7.93 -12.13 17.63
N ALA A 253 -6.95 -11.85 16.77
CA ALA A 253 -7.16 -11.15 15.50
C ALA A 253 -7.92 -12.07 14.51
N GLN A 254 -9.13 -11.68 14.10
CA GLN A 254 -9.83 -12.34 13.00
C GLN A 254 -9.22 -11.93 11.66
N VAL A 255 -9.16 -12.88 10.72
CA VAL A 255 -8.70 -12.63 9.35
C VAL A 255 -9.90 -12.24 8.49
N ALA A 256 -9.83 -11.08 7.84
CA ALA A 256 -10.84 -10.63 6.90
C ALA A 256 -10.37 -10.88 5.46
N ALA A 257 -11.33 -11.21 4.58
CA ALA A 257 -11.11 -11.31 3.16
C ALA A 257 -12.18 -10.53 2.39
N VAL A 258 -11.76 -9.75 1.41
CA VAL A 258 -12.62 -8.88 0.61
C VAL A 258 -13.02 -9.64 -0.66
N PRO A 259 -14.31 -9.96 -0.88
CA PRO A 259 -14.76 -10.68 -2.06
C PRO A 259 -14.33 -9.98 -3.36
N VAL A 260 -13.93 -10.76 -4.36
CA VAL A 260 -13.48 -10.22 -5.67
C VAL A 260 -14.56 -9.41 -6.40
N ALA A 261 -15.83 -9.54 -6.01
CA ALA A 261 -16.91 -8.66 -6.49
C ALA A 261 -16.61 -7.17 -6.24
N ALA A 262 -15.90 -6.84 -5.16
CA ALA A 262 -15.46 -5.48 -4.86
C ALA A 262 -14.41 -4.94 -5.85
N LEU A 263 -13.78 -5.79 -6.67
CA LEU A 263 -12.84 -5.35 -7.70
C LEU A 263 -13.53 -4.70 -8.90
N LYS A 264 -14.81 -5.01 -9.17
CA LYS A 264 -15.52 -4.55 -10.39
C LYS A 264 -15.39 -3.04 -10.63
N PRO A 265 -15.63 -2.15 -9.65
CA PRO A 265 -15.47 -0.71 -9.84
C PRO A 265 -14.02 -0.30 -10.11
N LEU A 266 -13.03 -0.94 -9.47
CA LEU A 266 -11.62 -0.62 -9.66
C LEU A 266 -11.15 -1.01 -11.06
N LEU A 267 -11.54 -2.22 -11.52
CA LEU A 267 -11.22 -2.72 -12.86
C LEU A 267 -11.77 -1.78 -13.94
N ALA A 268 -13.03 -1.34 -13.78
CA ALA A 268 -13.65 -0.39 -14.69
C ALA A 268 -12.93 0.97 -14.72
N ARG A 269 -12.60 1.55 -13.55
CA ARG A 269 -11.83 2.81 -13.45
C ARG A 269 -10.44 2.70 -14.09
N ALA A 270 -9.79 1.55 -13.96
CA ALA A 270 -8.46 1.31 -14.49
C ALA A 270 -8.44 0.87 -15.96
N GLY A 271 -9.60 0.57 -16.56
CA GLY A 271 -9.68 0.01 -17.91
C GLY A 271 -9.14 -1.42 -18.02
N CYS A 272 -9.11 -2.17 -16.91
CA CYS A 272 -8.68 -3.57 -16.91
C CYS A 272 -9.85 -4.48 -17.29
N GLN A 273 -9.64 -5.33 -18.29
CA GLN A 273 -10.61 -6.33 -18.72
C GLN A 273 -10.14 -7.72 -18.28
N LEU A 274 -11.00 -8.43 -17.55
CA LEU A 274 -10.80 -9.86 -17.26
C LEU A 274 -11.16 -10.65 -18.53
N ALA A 275 -10.24 -10.67 -19.51
CA ALA A 275 -10.37 -11.51 -20.69
C ALA A 275 -9.99 -12.97 -20.37
N ASP A 276 -10.49 -13.92 -21.16
CA ASP A 276 -10.01 -15.31 -21.20
C ASP A 276 -8.58 -15.34 -21.77
N SER A 277 -7.62 -14.86 -20.98
CA SER A 277 -6.21 -14.84 -21.35
C SER A 277 -5.62 -16.24 -21.19
N PRO A 278 -4.76 -16.70 -22.12
CA PRO A 278 -4.08 -17.97 -21.95
C PRO A 278 -3.22 -17.93 -20.69
N ARG A 279 -3.50 -18.85 -19.76
CA ARG A 279 -2.86 -18.97 -18.44
C ARG A 279 -1.44 -19.53 -18.51
N VAL A 280 -0.67 -19.08 -19.50
CA VAL A 280 0.68 -19.57 -19.75
C VAL A 280 1.60 -18.84 -18.80
N ALA A 281 2.02 -19.54 -17.75
CA ALA A 281 3.07 -19.06 -16.88
C ALA A 281 4.37 -18.82 -17.66
N PRO A 282 5.13 -17.76 -17.33
CA PRO A 282 6.48 -17.65 -17.85
C PRO A 282 7.29 -18.91 -17.46
N PRO A 283 8.18 -19.39 -18.34
CA PRO A 283 9.01 -20.55 -18.04
C PRO A 283 9.81 -20.28 -16.76
N ARG A 284 9.86 -21.25 -15.86
CA ARG A 284 10.61 -21.14 -14.61
C ARG A 284 12.11 -21.28 -14.88
N PRO A 285 12.91 -20.23 -14.66
CA PRO A 285 14.36 -20.33 -14.78
C PRO A 285 14.93 -21.31 -13.76
N VAL A 286 15.98 -22.04 -14.13
CA VAL A 286 16.60 -23.08 -13.27
C VAL A 286 17.10 -22.50 -11.96
N ASP A 287 17.59 -21.25 -12.00
CA ASP A 287 18.13 -20.51 -10.87
C ASP A 287 17.06 -19.68 -10.11
N ALA A 288 15.79 -19.72 -10.51
CA ALA A 288 14.74 -18.85 -9.99
C ALA A 288 14.66 -18.84 -8.46
N ARG A 289 14.79 -20.01 -7.84
CA ARG A 289 14.78 -20.15 -6.38
C ARG A 289 15.95 -19.44 -5.73
N GLN A 290 17.16 -19.60 -6.29
CA GLN A 290 18.37 -18.96 -5.80
C GLN A 290 18.29 -17.43 -5.96
N ARG A 291 17.78 -16.96 -7.11
CA ARG A 291 17.55 -15.53 -7.37
C ARG A 291 16.54 -14.90 -6.42
N PHE A 292 15.46 -15.62 -6.12
CA PHE A 292 14.48 -15.21 -5.13
C PHE A 292 15.10 -15.14 -3.72
N ALA A 293 15.77 -16.20 -3.30
CA ALA A 293 16.40 -16.33 -1.98
C ALA A 293 17.37 -15.19 -1.68
N ARG A 294 18.28 -14.89 -2.62
CA ARG A 294 19.27 -13.82 -2.46
C ARG A 294 18.63 -12.43 -2.35
N ARG A 295 17.55 -12.14 -3.07
CA ARG A 295 16.84 -10.85 -3.03
C ARG A 295 16.12 -10.63 -1.70
N ILE A 296 15.49 -11.67 -1.16
CA ILE A 296 14.89 -11.64 0.18
C ILE A 296 15.95 -11.42 1.25
N ARG A 297 17.06 -12.19 1.18
CA ARG A 297 18.19 -12.04 2.10
C ARG A 297 18.78 -10.63 2.04
N ALA A 298 19.02 -10.09 0.84
CA ALA A 298 19.53 -8.74 0.66
C ALA A 298 18.62 -7.68 1.28
N SER A 299 17.31 -7.75 1.01
CA SER A 299 16.32 -6.82 1.57
C SER A 299 16.25 -6.92 3.10
N ALA A 300 16.40 -8.11 3.68
CA ALA A 300 16.45 -8.31 5.14
C ALA A 300 17.74 -7.73 5.77
N LEU A 301 18.89 -7.93 5.13
CA LEU A 301 20.17 -7.36 5.59
C LEU A 301 20.16 -5.83 5.53
N GLU A 302 19.59 -5.25 4.47
CA GLU A 302 19.39 -3.81 4.33
C GLU A 302 18.44 -3.26 5.41
N ALA A 303 17.36 -4.00 5.71
CA ALA A 303 16.43 -3.68 6.79
C ALA A 303 17.10 -3.65 8.17
N ALA A 304 17.99 -4.61 8.43
CA ALA A 304 18.75 -4.72 9.67
C ALA A 304 19.93 -3.73 9.75
N GLY A 305 20.27 -3.03 8.66
CA GLY A 305 21.48 -2.21 8.59
C GLY A 305 22.77 -3.03 8.68
N ASN A 306 22.71 -4.33 8.35
CA ASN A 306 23.86 -5.23 8.40
C ASN A 306 24.64 -5.16 7.08
N TRP A 307 25.34 -4.05 6.88
CA TRP A 307 26.06 -3.73 5.64
C TRP A 307 27.20 -4.70 5.35
N GLN A 308 27.87 -5.19 6.39
CA GLN A 308 28.96 -6.17 6.25
C GLN A 308 28.46 -7.50 5.67
N ALA A 309 27.32 -8.00 6.18
CA ALA A 309 26.70 -9.20 5.64
C ALA A 309 26.15 -8.98 4.23
N LEU A 310 25.63 -7.79 3.92
CA LEU A 310 25.19 -7.44 2.56
C LEU A 310 26.37 -7.43 1.57
N ALA A 311 27.54 -6.92 2.00
CA ALA A 311 28.76 -6.98 1.20
C ALA A 311 29.29 -8.42 1.02
N ALA A 312 29.09 -9.30 2.00
CA ALA A 312 29.41 -10.72 1.87
C ALA A 312 28.50 -11.41 0.86
N LEU A 313 27.18 -11.17 0.93
CA LEU A 313 26.23 -11.64 -0.06
C LEU A 313 26.57 -11.14 -1.46
N ALA A 314 27.00 -9.89 -1.62
CA ALA A 314 27.44 -9.37 -2.91
C ALA A 314 28.60 -10.19 -3.51
N ARG A 315 29.55 -10.67 -2.70
CA ARG A 315 30.64 -11.53 -3.18
C ARG A 315 30.16 -12.92 -3.58
N GLU A 316 29.22 -13.49 -2.82
CA GLU A 316 28.57 -14.78 -3.14
C GLU A 316 27.88 -14.67 -4.52
N VAL A 317 27.05 -13.65 -4.71
CA VAL A 317 26.31 -13.40 -5.96
C VAL A 317 27.25 -13.11 -7.15
N ALA A 318 28.39 -12.46 -6.91
CA ALA A 318 29.40 -12.24 -7.94
C ALA A 318 30.07 -13.55 -8.38
N ALA A 319 30.39 -14.45 -7.43
CA ALA A 319 30.98 -15.76 -7.72
C ALA A 319 30.03 -16.66 -8.53
N GLU A 320 28.73 -16.47 -8.39
CA GLU A 320 27.67 -17.12 -9.18
C GLU A 320 27.51 -16.52 -10.59
N GLY A 321 28.26 -15.47 -10.94
CA GLY A 321 28.23 -14.83 -12.27
C GLY A 321 27.16 -13.74 -12.44
N SER A 322 26.38 -13.42 -11.40
CA SER A 322 25.37 -12.37 -11.42
C SER A 322 25.99 -10.99 -11.09
N LEU A 323 26.87 -10.49 -11.96
CA LEU A 323 27.73 -9.33 -11.69
C LEU A 323 26.95 -8.02 -11.43
N ALA A 324 25.91 -7.72 -12.20
CA ALA A 324 25.17 -6.47 -12.05
C ALA A 324 24.38 -6.45 -10.73
N GLU A 325 23.72 -7.55 -10.37
CA GLU A 325 23.04 -7.70 -9.07
C GLU A 325 24.02 -7.67 -7.89
N ALA A 326 25.19 -8.30 -8.03
CA ALA A 326 26.25 -8.19 -7.03
C ALA A 326 26.75 -6.74 -6.86
N ALA A 327 26.88 -6.01 -7.96
CA ALA A 327 27.26 -4.60 -7.95
C ALA A 327 26.21 -3.72 -7.26
N TYR A 328 24.92 -4.00 -7.45
CA TYR A 328 23.83 -3.35 -6.71
C TYR A 328 24.00 -3.53 -5.19
N TYR A 329 24.13 -4.78 -4.70
CA TYR A 329 24.28 -5.06 -3.27
C TYR A 329 25.56 -4.46 -2.67
N ARG A 330 26.67 -4.53 -3.39
CA ARG A 330 27.94 -3.88 -3.00
C ARG A 330 27.77 -2.37 -2.90
N GLY A 331 27.07 -1.76 -3.85
CA GLY A 331 26.75 -0.33 -3.86
C GLY A 331 25.93 0.11 -2.65
N LEU A 332 24.87 -0.65 -2.33
CA LEU A 332 24.06 -0.41 -1.13
C LEU A 332 24.86 -0.57 0.17
N ALA A 333 25.67 -1.62 0.27
CA ALA A 333 26.50 -1.87 1.45
C ALA A 333 27.53 -0.73 1.67
N ALA A 334 28.21 -0.30 0.60
CA ALA A 334 29.13 0.82 0.66
C ALA A 334 28.42 2.13 1.05
N ALA A 335 27.22 2.38 0.53
CA ALA A 335 26.41 3.54 0.89
C ALA A 335 25.99 3.52 2.38
N GLY A 336 25.62 2.35 2.90
CA GLY A 336 25.27 2.16 4.31
C GLY A 336 26.45 2.44 5.27
N GLU A 337 27.67 2.16 4.82
CA GLU A 337 28.92 2.47 5.52
C GLU A 337 29.47 3.86 5.20
N GLN A 338 28.74 4.67 4.44
CA GLN A 338 29.11 6.04 4.03
C GLN A 338 30.37 6.11 3.17
N ARG A 339 30.74 5.01 2.49
CA ARG A 339 31.84 4.94 1.52
C ARG A 339 31.32 5.35 0.14
N TRP A 340 31.07 6.65 -0.02
CA TRP A 340 30.30 7.18 -1.16
C TRP A 340 30.96 6.97 -2.52
N ASP A 341 32.28 7.04 -2.62
CA ASP A 341 33.01 6.80 -3.87
C ASP A 341 32.82 5.36 -4.37
N GLU A 342 32.97 4.39 -3.46
CA GLU A 342 32.75 2.97 -3.76
C GLU A 342 31.29 2.67 -4.08
N ALA A 343 30.36 3.30 -3.35
CA ALA A 343 28.93 3.16 -3.60
C ALA A 343 28.56 3.61 -5.02
N VAL A 344 29.00 4.81 -5.42
CA VAL A 344 28.75 5.36 -6.76
C VAL A 344 29.37 4.49 -7.85
N ALA A 345 30.60 4.02 -7.65
CA ALA A 345 31.27 3.15 -8.63
C ALA A 345 30.51 1.82 -8.83
N ALA A 346 30.14 1.14 -7.75
CA ALA A 346 29.42 -0.12 -7.81
C ALA A 346 27.99 0.05 -8.37
N LEU A 347 27.28 1.12 -8.02
CA LEU A 347 25.94 1.38 -8.56
C LEU A 347 25.97 1.71 -10.06
N ARG A 348 27.01 2.38 -10.56
CA ARG A 348 27.21 2.57 -12.01
C ARG A 348 27.44 1.25 -12.75
N GLU A 349 28.24 0.35 -12.17
CA GLU A 349 28.46 -0.99 -12.72
C GLU A 349 27.13 -1.79 -12.80
N SER A 350 26.28 -1.64 -11.79
CA SER A 350 24.95 -2.25 -11.73
C SER A 350 23.96 -1.72 -12.77
N GLN A 351 24.16 -0.53 -13.37
CA GLN A 351 23.22 0.02 -14.36
C GLN A 351 23.14 -0.83 -15.64
N SER A 352 24.07 -1.77 -15.83
CA SER A 352 24.02 -2.76 -16.90
C SER A 352 22.99 -3.88 -16.67
N ASP A 353 22.34 -3.92 -15.50
CA ASP A 353 21.39 -4.97 -15.10
C ASP A 353 20.10 -4.94 -15.95
N ARG A 354 19.81 -6.07 -16.61
CA ARG A 354 18.51 -6.31 -17.27
C ARG A 354 17.52 -7.06 -16.37
N ASP A 355 17.94 -7.56 -15.21
CA ASP A 355 17.18 -8.46 -14.32
C ASP A 355 16.37 -7.75 -13.22
N GLY A 356 16.13 -6.44 -13.37
CA GLY A 356 15.03 -5.73 -12.69
C GLY A 356 15.41 -4.73 -11.61
N HIS A 357 16.70 -4.48 -11.33
CA HIS A 357 17.11 -3.40 -10.40
C HIS A 357 17.25 -2.03 -11.06
N GLY A 358 16.87 -1.85 -12.33
CA GLY A 358 17.15 -0.62 -13.10
C GLY A 358 16.75 0.66 -12.37
N TYR A 359 15.45 0.81 -12.07
CA TYR A 359 14.97 1.96 -11.29
C TYR A 359 15.60 2.07 -9.90
N LEU A 360 15.70 0.96 -9.14
CA LEU A 360 16.27 0.97 -7.78
C LEU A 360 17.73 1.41 -7.78
N THR A 361 18.50 0.96 -8.76
CA THR A 361 19.91 1.29 -8.96
C THR A 361 20.05 2.77 -9.27
N GLU A 362 19.25 3.30 -10.20
CA GLU A 362 19.28 4.73 -10.53
C GLU A 362 18.91 5.60 -9.32
N ARG A 363 17.89 5.21 -8.55
CA ARG A 363 17.48 5.95 -7.36
C ARG A 363 18.55 5.91 -6.27
N ALA A 364 19.14 4.74 -6.01
CA ALA A 364 20.24 4.58 -5.08
C ALA A 364 21.48 5.37 -5.53
N LEU A 365 21.77 5.38 -6.84
CA LEU A 365 22.89 6.12 -7.42
C LEU A 365 22.69 7.63 -7.28
N ALA A 366 21.49 8.14 -7.55
CA ALA A 366 21.17 9.56 -7.36
C ALA A 366 21.39 9.97 -5.90
N ALA A 367 20.91 9.16 -4.95
CA ALA A 367 21.14 9.39 -3.52
C ALA A 367 22.63 9.33 -3.14
N ALA A 368 23.38 8.37 -3.67
CA ALA A 368 24.82 8.23 -3.40
C ALA A 368 25.63 9.40 -3.98
N LEU A 369 25.31 9.86 -5.20
CA LEU A 369 25.94 11.02 -5.85
C LEU A 369 25.75 12.30 -5.01
N LEU A 370 24.58 12.50 -4.42
CA LEU A 370 24.34 13.62 -3.51
C LEU A 370 25.23 13.58 -2.28
N ARG A 371 25.40 12.40 -1.68
CA ARG A 371 26.24 12.22 -0.49
C ARG A 371 27.74 12.30 -0.81
N GLN A 372 28.13 11.90 -2.02
CA GLN A 372 29.47 12.08 -2.56
C GLN A 372 29.79 13.58 -2.82
N GLY A 373 28.78 14.42 -3.00
CA GLY A 373 28.93 15.85 -3.34
C GLY A 373 28.85 16.14 -4.84
N ASN A 374 28.55 15.15 -5.68
CA ASN A 374 28.33 15.33 -7.12
C ASN A 374 26.85 15.62 -7.39
N ALA A 375 26.39 16.79 -6.99
CA ALA A 375 24.99 17.15 -7.04
C ALA A 375 24.49 17.40 -8.48
N GLU A 376 25.34 17.84 -9.41
CA GLU A 376 24.99 17.98 -10.83
C GLU A 376 24.61 16.65 -11.47
N ALA A 377 25.41 15.60 -11.24
CA ALA A 377 25.08 14.27 -11.75
C ALA A 377 23.79 13.71 -11.10
N ALA A 378 23.56 14.01 -9.82
CA ALA A 378 22.33 13.65 -9.14
C ALA A 378 21.10 14.35 -9.73
N VAL A 379 21.20 15.64 -10.10
CA VAL A 379 20.12 16.37 -10.81
C VAL A 379 19.77 15.65 -12.11
N ALA A 380 20.76 15.38 -12.96
CA ALA A 380 20.53 14.77 -14.27
C ALA A 380 19.84 13.40 -14.15
N LEU A 381 20.28 12.57 -13.19
CA LEU A 381 19.71 11.25 -12.97
C LEU A 381 18.28 11.32 -12.38
N ALA A 382 18.06 12.19 -11.40
CA ALA A 382 16.74 12.38 -10.79
C ALA A 382 15.71 12.93 -11.81
N GLN A 383 16.11 13.85 -12.68
CA GLN A 383 15.27 14.35 -13.77
C GLN A 383 14.91 13.24 -14.77
N GLY A 384 15.87 12.37 -15.11
CA GLY A 384 15.59 11.20 -15.96
C GLY A 384 14.56 10.25 -15.33
N LEU A 385 14.64 10.04 -14.01
CA LEU A 385 13.64 9.25 -13.27
C LEU A 385 12.27 9.92 -13.28
N GLU A 386 12.19 11.22 -13.02
CA GLU A 386 10.93 11.99 -13.06
C GLU A 386 10.25 11.96 -14.43
N GLN A 387 11.02 12.03 -15.53
CA GLN A 387 10.47 12.00 -16.88
C GLN A 387 9.83 10.64 -17.21
N ARG A 388 10.47 9.55 -16.77
CA ARG A 388 9.96 8.18 -16.98
C ARG A 388 8.82 7.86 -16.02
N LEU A 389 8.88 8.39 -14.80
CA LEU A 389 7.92 8.14 -13.73
C LEU A 389 7.44 9.48 -13.12
N PRO A 390 6.54 10.22 -13.81
CA PRO A 390 6.09 11.55 -13.39
C PRO A 390 5.25 11.58 -12.12
N ALA A 391 5.18 10.51 -11.36
CA ALA A 391 4.45 10.46 -10.11
C ALA A 391 5.31 9.92 -8.95
N ASP A 392 6.56 9.57 -9.23
CA ASP A 392 7.51 9.20 -8.19
C ASP A 392 7.89 10.43 -7.35
N ALA A 393 7.36 10.49 -6.14
CA ALA A 393 7.65 11.53 -5.16
C ALA A 393 9.11 11.45 -4.68
N GLU A 394 9.74 10.27 -4.69
CA GLU A 394 11.11 10.10 -4.22
C GLU A 394 12.12 10.63 -5.24
N ALA A 395 11.95 10.35 -6.54
CA ALA A 395 12.73 10.98 -7.60
C ALA A 395 12.66 12.52 -7.52
N ARG A 396 11.46 13.08 -7.31
CA ARG A 396 11.29 14.52 -7.10
C ARG A 396 11.99 15.06 -5.86
N LEU A 397 11.91 14.32 -4.77
CA LEU A 397 12.61 14.67 -3.54
C LEU A 397 14.13 14.66 -3.75
N LEU A 398 14.66 13.68 -4.47
CA LEU A 398 16.08 13.59 -4.82
C LEU A 398 16.50 14.75 -5.73
N HIS A 399 15.71 15.11 -6.73
CA HIS A 399 15.96 16.27 -7.59
C HIS A 399 15.98 17.57 -6.78
N ALA A 400 15.00 17.79 -5.92
CA ALA A 400 14.96 18.95 -5.04
C ALA A 400 16.20 19.02 -4.12
N ARG A 401 16.58 17.90 -3.48
CA ARG A 401 17.78 17.81 -2.65
C ARG A 401 19.06 18.11 -3.43
N ALA A 402 19.13 17.66 -4.69
CA ALA A 402 20.24 17.96 -5.59
C ALA A 402 20.34 19.47 -5.88
N LEU A 403 19.22 20.11 -6.20
CA LEU A 403 19.17 21.56 -6.42
C LEU A 403 19.53 22.34 -5.15
N LEU A 404 19.09 21.89 -3.98
CA LEU A 404 19.47 22.49 -2.69
C LEU A 404 20.97 22.38 -2.41
N ALA A 405 21.59 21.24 -2.73
CA ALA A 405 23.04 21.05 -2.59
C ALA A 405 23.84 21.98 -3.52
N LEU A 406 23.30 22.29 -4.70
CA LEU A 406 23.84 23.26 -5.64
C LEU A 406 23.50 24.72 -5.29
N ASN A 407 22.80 24.97 -4.18
CA ASN A 407 22.29 26.29 -3.80
C ASN A 407 21.37 26.94 -4.88
N ARG A 408 20.74 26.13 -5.74
CA ARG A 408 19.76 26.56 -6.75
C ARG A 408 18.37 26.69 -6.13
N LEU A 409 18.24 27.60 -5.17
CA LEU A 409 17.11 27.68 -4.24
C LEU A 409 15.75 27.89 -4.93
N ALA A 410 15.67 28.75 -5.95
CA ALA A 410 14.42 29.03 -6.67
C ALA A 410 13.90 27.81 -7.43
N GLU A 411 14.80 27.04 -8.05
CA GLU A 411 14.44 25.82 -8.76
C GLU A 411 14.04 24.72 -7.78
N ALA A 412 14.78 24.57 -6.68
CA ALA A 412 14.43 23.64 -5.61
C ALA A 412 13.03 23.92 -5.05
N GLU A 413 12.68 25.19 -4.86
CA GLU A 413 11.36 25.60 -4.40
C GLU A 413 10.26 25.21 -5.39
N ALA A 414 10.48 25.44 -6.68
CA ALA A 414 9.53 25.07 -7.72
C ALA A 414 9.28 23.56 -7.73
N VAL A 415 10.35 22.75 -7.67
CA VAL A 415 10.27 21.29 -7.62
C VAL A 415 9.57 20.81 -6.34
N LEU A 416 9.90 21.38 -5.17
CA LEU A 416 9.27 21.01 -3.90
C LEU A 416 7.80 21.38 -3.83
N CYS A 417 7.39 22.52 -4.39
CA CYS A 417 5.98 22.90 -4.49
C CYS A 417 5.21 21.90 -5.38
N GLN A 418 5.74 21.56 -6.55
CA GLN A 418 5.14 20.55 -7.43
C GLN A 418 5.07 19.18 -6.74
N ALA A 419 6.13 18.79 -6.04
CA ALA A 419 6.19 17.52 -5.32
C ALA A 419 5.17 17.48 -4.16
N ARG A 420 5.00 18.58 -3.42
CA ARG A 420 3.99 18.69 -2.35
C ARG A 420 2.57 18.63 -2.92
N ASP A 421 2.33 19.27 -4.06
CA ASP A 421 1.00 19.29 -4.67
C ASP A 421 0.64 17.91 -5.25
N ALA A 422 1.63 17.17 -5.74
CA ALA A 422 1.48 15.79 -6.21
C ALA A 422 1.39 14.76 -5.07
N ALA A 423 2.14 14.95 -3.98
CA ALA A 423 2.21 14.05 -2.83
C ALA A 423 2.06 14.85 -1.51
N PRO A 424 0.84 15.36 -1.21
CA PRO A 424 0.59 16.27 -0.09
C PRO A 424 0.76 15.62 1.29
N ASP A 425 0.86 14.31 1.35
CA ASP A 425 1.04 13.48 2.53
C ASP A 425 2.47 12.97 2.70
N HIS A 426 3.41 13.38 1.83
CA HIS A 426 4.80 12.97 1.95
C HIS A 426 5.55 13.88 2.96
N PRO A 427 5.85 13.40 4.18
CA PRO A 427 6.39 14.23 5.24
C PRO A 427 7.78 14.79 4.91
N TRP A 428 8.63 14.06 4.17
CA TRP A 428 9.96 14.58 3.80
C TRP A 428 9.89 15.72 2.78
N ILE A 429 8.93 15.73 1.86
CA ILE A 429 8.80 16.82 0.88
C ILE A 429 8.43 18.12 1.60
N ARG A 430 7.47 18.05 2.52
CA ARG A 430 7.10 19.18 3.38
C ARG A 430 8.25 19.64 4.26
N PHE A 431 9.00 18.69 4.83
CA PHE A 431 10.18 18.99 5.62
C PHE A 431 11.25 19.74 4.81
N GLU A 432 11.61 19.28 3.62
CA GLU A 432 12.61 19.98 2.79
C GLU A 432 12.12 21.37 2.34
N LEU A 433 10.82 21.51 2.04
CA LEU A 433 10.22 22.82 1.74
C LEU A 433 10.30 23.76 2.95
N ALA A 434 10.05 23.24 4.15
CA ALA A 434 10.17 24.00 5.39
C ALA A 434 11.62 24.45 5.65
N GLU A 435 12.59 23.55 5.47
CA GLU A 435 14.03 23.87 5.57
C GLU A 435 14.43 24.98 4.58
N LEU A 436 13.97 24.89 3.33
CA LEU A 436 14.22 25.91 2.31
C LEU A 436 13.60 27.26 2.68
N GLN A 437 12.33 27.27 3.08
CA GLN A 437 11.62 28.47 3.53
C GLN A 437 12.31 29.11 4.75
N GLN A 438 12.80 28.29 5.68
CA GLN A 438 13.55 28.76 6.84
C GLN A 438 14.86 29.44 6.43
N ARG A 439 15.61 28.88 5.47
CA ARG A 439 16.84 29.49 4.91
C ARG A 439 16.56 30.82 4.21
N GLN A 440 15.38 30.99 3.62
CA GLN A 440 14.94 32.23 2.99
C GLN A 440 14.31 33.23 3.98
N GLY A 441 14.32 32.94 5.30
CA GLY A 441 13.77 33.82 6.33
C GLY A 441 12.23 33.78 6.44
N ARG A 442 11.56 32.89 5.71
CA ARG A 442 10.09 32.73 5.71
C ARG A 442 9.62 31.81 6.84
N ALA A 443 10.01 32.14 8.07
CA ALA A 443 9.82 31.29 9.25
C ALA A 443 8.34 30.93 9.54
N GLY A 444 7.40 31.83 9.21
CA GLY A 444 5.97 31.58 9.39
C GLY A 444 5.42 30.51 8.44
N GLU A 445 5.93 30.45 7.21
CA GLU A 445 5.60 29.41 6.22
C GLU A 445 6.26 28.09 6.60
N ALA A 446 7.57 28.14 6.90
CA ALA A 446 8.34 26.96 7.31
C ALA A 446 7.68 26.23 8.49
N ARG A 447 7.23 26.98 9.50
CA ARG A 447 6.54 26.39 10.67
C ARG A 447 5.27 25.63 10.28
N ARG A 448 4.48 26.13 9.33
CA ARG A 448 3.27 25.43 8.86
C ARG A 448 3.61 24.13 8.14
N GLU A 449 4.67 24.14 7.33
CA GLU A 449 5.11 22.94 6.63
C GLU A 449 5.73 21.91 7.59
N TYR A 450 6.50 22.33 8.60
CA TYR A 450 6.97 21.43 9.67
C TYR A 450 5.82 20.82 10.48
N GLU A 451 4.81 21.62 10.82
CA GLU A 451 3.61 21.16 11.54
C GLU A 451 2.85 20.11 10.72
N ALA A 452 2.63 20.39 9.43
CA ALA A 452 2.01 19.45 8.51
C ALA A 452 2.86 18.15 8.37
N ALA A 453 4.18 18.26 8.21
CA ALA A 453 5.08 17.11 8.15
C ALA A 453 5.03 16.26 9.44
N ALA A 454 5.07 16.89 10.62
CA ALA A 454 5.03 16.20 11.91
C ALA A 454 3.69 15.50 12.19
N SER A 455 2.59 16.04 11.65
CA SER A 455 1.24 15.47 11.77
C SER A 455 1.07 14.15 11.01
N LEU A 456 1.87 13.94 9.96
CA LEU A 456 1.83 12.75 9.10
C LEU A 456 2.57 11.54 9.68
N VAL A 457 3.38 11.72 10.74
CA VAL A 457 4.32 10.69 11.23
C VAL A 457 4.13 10.32 12.71
N PRO A 458 2.91 10.04 13.19
CA PRO A 458 2.69 9.74 14.61
C PRO A 458 3.44 8.46 15.02
N GLY A 459 4.36 8.57 15.99
CA GLY A 459 4.94 7.41 16.66
C GLY A 459 6.06 6.63 15.95
N ARG A 460 6.67 7.16 14.87
CA ARG A 460 7.70 6.44 14.10
C ARG A 460 9.13 6.99 14.30
N PRO A 461 10.12 6.18 14.76
CA PRO A 461 11.50 6.62 15.01
C PRO A 461 12.22 7.20 13.78
N ALA A 462 11.95 6.66 12.59
CA ALA A 462 12.59 7.09 11.33
C ALA A 462 12.36 8.58 11.01
N PHE A 463 11.28 9.17 11.53
CA PHE A 463 10.90 10.57 11.29
C PHE A 463 11.26 11.50 12.45
N ALA A 464 12.07 11.05 13.40
CA ALA A 464 12.58 11.88 14.49
C ALA A 464 13.17 13.23 13.99
N PRO A 465 13.93 13.31 12.88
CA PRO A 465 14.44 14.59 12.37
C PRO A 465 13.35 15.65 12.10
N ILE A 466 12.19 15.23 11.59
CA ILE A 466 11.06 16.13 11.31
C ILE A 466 10.52 16.73 12.62
N ARG A 467 10.39 15.91 13.67
CA ARG A 467 9.94 16.38 14.99
C ARG A 467 10.92 17.35 15.62
N LEU A 468 12.23 17.07 15.51
CA LEU A 468 13.26 17.96 16.02
C LEU A 468 13.22 19.34 15.33
N ALA A 469 13.09 19.37 14.00
CA ALA A 469 13.00 20.62 13.25
C ALA A 469 11.72 21.39 13.58
N HIS A 470 10.58 20.70 13.71
CA HIS A 470 9.33 21.31 14.16
C HIS A 470 9.46 21.92 15.56
N ALA A 471 10.07 21.20 16.51
CA ALA A 471 10.33 21.68 17.87
C ALA A 471 11.20 22.96 17.86
N ARG A 472 12.26 22.98 17.04
CA ARG A 472 13.14 24.15 16.88
C ARG A 472 12.41 25.35 16.28
N ALA A 473 11.58 25.13 15.26
CA ALA A 473 10.77 26.19 14.67
C ALA A 473 9.76 26.77 15.68
N LEU A 474 9.18 25.93 16.54
CA LEU A 474 8.29 26.37 17.62
C LEU A 474 9.02 27.15 18.72
N ASP A 475 10.21 26.71 19.14
CA ASP A 475 11.05 27.42 20.12
C ASP A 475 11.46 28.80 19.58
N ALA A 476 11.92 28.87 18.33
CA ALA A 476 12.25 30.13 17.67
C ALA A 476 11.04 31.09 17.58
N ALA A 477 9.83 30.56 17.42
CA ALA A 477 8.58 31.31 17.41
C ALA A 477 8.00 31.59 18.81
N ALA A 478 8.76 31.32 19.88
CA ALA A 478 8.34 31.44 21.29
C ALA A 478 7.06 30.66 21.66
N ARG A 479 6.74 29.60 20.89
CA ARG A 479 5.61 28.68 21.15
C ARG A 479 6.03 27.57 22.11
N TYR A 480 6.51 27.96 23.30
CA TYR A 480 7.20 27.06 24.23
C TYR A 480 6.41 25.81 24.66
N PRO A 481 5.09 25.86 24.95
CA PRO A 481 4.35 24.66 25.32
C PRO A 481 4.33 23.59 24.21
N ALA A 482 4.16 24.01 22.95
CA ALA A 482 4.18 23.10 21.81
C ALA A 482 5.61 22.60 21.51
N ALA A 483 6.61 23.47 21.61
CA ALA A 483 8.02 23.09 21.44
C ALA A 483 8.43 21.99 22.44
N GLU A 484 8.05 22.15 23.72
CA GLU A 484 8.31 21.15 24.77
C GLU A 484 7.72 19.77 24.40
N GLN A 485 6.49 19.74 23.90
CA GLN A 485 5.83 18.50 23.50
C GLN A 485 6.60 17.79 22.38
N GLU A 486 6.98 18.51 21.33
CA GLU A 486 7.72 17.92 20.20
C GLU A 486 9.14 17.47 20.60
N TYR A 487 9.87 18.25 21.41
CA TYR A 487 11.16 17.82 21.95
C TYR A 487 11.04 16.54 22.76
N ARG A 488 10.00 16.41 23.61
CA ARG A 488 9.77 15.17 24.37
C ARG A 488 9.44 13.99 23.48
N ILE A 489 8.64 14.17 22.43
CA ILE A 489 8.35 13.08 21.47
C ILE A 489 9.64 12.67 20.74
N TYR A 490 10.46 13.62 20.31
CA TYR A 490 11.76 13.34 19.70
C TYR A 490 12.68 12.53 20.62
N LEU A 491 12.81 12.95 21.89
CA LEU A 491 13.68 12.32 22.89
C LEU A 491 13.22 10.91 23.28
N ARG A 492 11.94 10.53 23.07
CA ARG A 492 11.53 9.12 23.21
C ARG A 492 12.25 8.19 22.21
N PHE A 493 12.62 8.70 21.05
CA PHE A 493 13.33 7.93 20.02
C PHE A 493 14.84 8.10 20.08
N ARG A 494 15.30 9.26 20.55
CA ARG A 494 16.72 9.61 20.68
C ARG A 494 17.01 10.09 22.10
N PRO A 495 16.92 9.21 23.12
CA PRO A 495 17.10 9.60 24.51
C PRO A 495 18.53 10.09 24.80
N GLU A 496 19.50 9.80 23.93
CA GLU A 496 20.90 10.21 24.12
C GLU A 496 21.28 11.55 23.46
N ASP A 497 20.35 12.25 22.82
CA ASP A 497 20.67 13.49 22.11
C ASP A 497 20.86 14.68 23.07
N ALA A 498 22.13 14.97 23.40
CA ALA A 498 22.52 16.09 24.25
C ALA A 498 22.07 17.46 23.76
N ARG A 499 22.04 17.68 22.45
CA ARG A 499 21.58 18.97 21.90
C ARG A 499 20.07 19.13 22.10
N ALA A 500 19.30 18.07 21.89
CA ALA A 500 17.86 18.12 22.11
C ALA A 500 17.49 18.28 23.59
N HIS A 501 18.18 17.60 24.51
CA HIS A 501 18.01 17.84 25.96
C HIS A 501 18.34 19.28 26.36
N PHE A 502 19.42 19.86 25.82
CA PHE A 502 19.76 21.27 26.05
C PHE A 502 18.67 22.23 25.52
N HIS A 503 18.12 21.99 24.33
CA HIS A 503 17.02 22.79 23.81
C HIS A 503 15.76 22.65 24.67
N LEU A 504 15.41 21.44 25.11
CA LEU A 504 14.29 21.21 26.03
C LEU A 504 14.48 21.96 27.35
N ALA A 505 15.69 21.93 27.93
CA ALA A 505 16.02 22.68 29.13
C ALA A 505 15.81 24.19 28.95
N ASN A 506 16.24 24.76 27.83
CA ASN A 506 16.01 26.17 27.52
C ASN A 506 14.51 26.49 27.41
N VAL A 507 13.73 25.65 26.72
CA VAL A 507 12.28 25.82 26.62
C VAL A 507 11.63 25.77 28.00
N LEU A 508 12.02 24.83 28.87
CA LEU A 508 11.53 24.72 30.25
C LEU A 508 11.90 25.95 31.09
N TYR A 509 13.13 26.46 30.94
CA TYR A 509 13.56 27.69 31.59
C TYR A 509 12.71 28.90 31.17
N LYS A 510 12.49 29.07 29.86
CA LYS A 510 11.63 30.14 29.31
C LYS A 510 10.16 30.03 29.75
N ARG A 511 9.71 28.81 30.09
CA ARG A 511 8.40 28.54 30.72
C ARG A 511 8.37 28.74 32.25
N GLY A 512 9.49 29.09 32.88
CA GLY A 512 9.62 29.25 34.33
C GLY A 512 9.75 27.92 35.11
N ARG A 513 9.87 26.78 34.42
CA ARG A 513 9.98 25.44 35.04
C ARG A 513 11.44 25.13 35.39
N LYS A 514 12.04 25.96 36.26
CA LYS A 514 13.48 25.93 36.59
C LYS A 514 13.96 24.55 37.08
N LYS A 515 13.18 23.86 37.92
CA LYS A 515 13.54 22.53 38.46
C LYS A 515 13.70 21.48 37.35
N GLU A 516 12.74 21.41 36.44
CA GLU A 516 12.80 20.48 35.31
C GLU A 516 13.88 20.87 34.30
N ALA A 517 14.06 22.16 34.05
CA ALA A 517 15.17 22.64 33.23
C ALA A 517 16.53 22.22 33.79
N LEU A 518 16.71 22.26 35.12
CA LEU A 518 17.93 21.81 35.78
C LEU A 518 18.13 20.30 35.63
N THR A 519 17.07 19.50 35.77
CA THR A 519 17.12 18.05 35.51
C THR A 519 17.62 17.74 34.10
N GLU A 520 17.08 18.42 33.08
CA GLU A 520 17.51 18.23 31.69
C GLU A 520 18.96 18.67 31.46
N VAL A 521 19.39 19.78 32.07
CA VAL A 521 20.80 20.24 32.00
C VAL A 521 21.75 19.27 32.67
N ASP A 522 21.40 18.75 33.84
CA ASP A 522 22.23 17.77 34.55
C ASP A 522 22.33 16.46 33.72
N ALA A 523 21.26 16.05 33.04
CA ALA A 523 21.29 14.93 32.10
C ALA A 523 22.22 15.19 30.89
N VAL A 524 22.27 16.43 30.38
CA VAL A 524 23.26 16.81 29.35
C VAL A 524 24.67 16.69 29.89
N LEU A 525 24.98 17.29 31.04
CA LEU A 525 26.33 17.38 31.60
C LEU A 525 26.87 16.06 32.16
N ALA A 526 26.00 15.10 32.46
CA ALA A 526 26.39 13.74 32.87
C ALA A 526 27.01 12.93 31.72
N ARG A 527 26.89 13.37 30.47
CA ARG A 527 27.43 12.63 29.31
C ARG A 527 28.94 12.84 29.17
N GLU A 528 29.66 11.74 29.01
CA GLU A 528 31.12 11.76 28.84
C GLU A 528 31.54 12.46 27.53
N ALA A 529 30.89 12.11 26.42
CA ALA A 529 31.13 12.72 25.12
C ALA A 529 30.08 13.81 24.82
N LEU A 530 30.52 15.07 24.78
CA LEU A 530 29.69 16.23 24.49
C LEU A 530 30.43 17.17 23.53
N PRO A 531 29.76 17.71 22.51
CA PRO A 531 30.29 18.84 21.75
C PRO A 531 30.61 20.02 22.69
N GLY A 532 31.77 20.65 22.53
CA GLY A 532 32.25 21.70 23.45
C GLY A 532 31.31 22.92 23.54
N ASP A 533 30.67 23.27 22.42
CA ASP A 533 29.63 24.30 22.33
C ASP A 533 28.42 23.98 23.22
N VAL A 534 27.98 22.71 23.22
CA VAL A 534 26.82 22.26 24.00
C VAL A 534 27.15 22.25 25.49
N ARG A 535 28.35 21.79 25.86
CA ARG A 535 28.80 21.80 27.26
C ARG A 535 28.84 23.22 27.83
N ALA A 536 29.49 24.14 27.13
CA ALA A 536 29.60 25.53 27.55
C ALA A 536 28.21 26.19 27.72
N ALA A 537 27.31 25.96 26.75
CA ALA A 537 25.96 26.51 26.80
C ALA A 537 25.12 25.90 27.95
N ALA A 538 25.26 24.59 28.21
CA ALA A 538 24.59 23.90 29.31
C ALA A 538 25.08 24.40 30.69
N GLU A 539 26.40 24.60 30.86
CA GLU A 539 26.98 25.17 32.09
C GLU A 539 26.52 26.61 32.33
N GLU A 540 26.43 27.42 31.28
CA GLU A 540 25.87 28.77 31.38
C GLU A 540 24.40 28.75 31.82
N LEU A 541 23.58 27.89 31.21
CA LEU A 541 22.18 27.73 31.59
C LEU A 541 22.05 27.24 33.04
N ARG A 542 22.90 26.30 33.47
CA ARG A 542 22.95 25.81 34.86
C ARG A 542 23.22 26.94 35.84
N ARG A 543 24.17 27.83 35.53
CA ARG A 543 24.47 29.02 36.35
C ARG A 543 23.25 29.96 36.44
N LYS A 544 22.56 30.21 35.33
CA LYS A 544 21.33 31.03 35.31
C LYS A 544 20.19 30.41 36.11
N LEU A 545 20.06 29.08 36.09
CA LEU A 545 19.03 28.36 36.85
C LEU A 545 19.27 28.39 38.36
N ASN A 546 20.54 28.39 38.78
CA ASN A 546 20.94 28.43 40.18
C ASN A 546 21.05 29.86 40.75
N ALA A 547 21.07 30.88 39.89
CA ALA A 547 21.00 32.28 40.32
C ALA A 547 19.60 32.59 40.88
N ARG A 548 19.58 33.14 42.10
CA ARG A 548 18.38 33.40 42.90
C ARG A 548 17.45 34.43 42.24
#